data_AF-A0A431VL38-F1
#
_entry.id   AF-A0A431VL38-F1
#
_cell.length_a   1.000
_cell.length_b   1.000
_cell.length_c   1.000
_cell.angle_alpha   90.00
_cell.angle_beta   90.00
_cell.angle_gamma   90.00
#
_symmetry.space_group_name_H-M   'P 1'
#
loop_
_entity.id
_entity.type
_entity.pdbx_description
1 polymer ?
#
loop_
_entity_poly.entity_id
_entity_poly.type
_entity_poly.pdbx_seq_one_letter_code
_entity_poly.pdbx_strand_id
1 'polypeptide(L)'
;MYALASTCYPNTVIAVGVPHVPSDLLEYLTLGRERITDQDPEYAIRQLSEVAARALSPGTNDPVTTMDILDRFGDALCALQDRWWPSGVHADESDKVRLVRPTVDFDGVAHTMFEMVRQYGSSSPEVTLHLLKVLQITATCLRSEESLQVLREHVQAAYHDAHKALTNPRDLHRLERAYHGALRAMETGLPK
;
A
#
# COMPACT_ATOMS: atom_id res chain seq x y z
N MET A 1 -18.53 2.27 -32.88
CA MET A 1 -17.38 1.38 -32.66
C MET A 1 -16.44 2.09 -31.70
N TYR A 2 -16.66 1.94 -30.38
CA TYR A 2 -15.84 2.60 -29.36
C TYR A 2 -14.71 1.65 -28.97
N ALA A 3 -13.48 2.03 -29.32
CA ALA A 3 -12.29 1.33 -28.88
C ALA A 3 -12.15 1.51 -27.36
N LEU A 4 -12.35 0.42 -26.61
CA LEU A 4 -12.08 0.34 -25.18
C LEU A 4 -10.57 0.47 -24.97
N ALA A 5 -10.13 1.58 -24.38
CA ALA A 5 -8.79 1.68 -23.85
C ALA A 5 -8.72 0.80 -22.60
N SER A 6 -7.92 -0.25 -22.68
CA SER A 6 -7.86 -1.37 -21.74
C SER A 6 -7.17 -0.99 -20.44
N THR A 7 -7.92 -0.54 -19.42
CA THR A 7 -7.41 -0.49 -18.04
C THR A 7 -7.79 -1.72 -17.20
N CYS A 8 -8.59 -2.62 -17.75
CA CYS A 8 -8.83 -3.95 -17.22
C CYS A 8 -8.35 -4.97 -18.24
N TYR A 9 -7.60 -5.98 -17.78
CA TYR A 9 -7.22 -7.09 -18.65
C TYR A 9 -8.51 -7.74 -19.18
N PRO A 10 -8.54 -8.24 -20.42
CA PRO A 10 -9.74 -8.89 -20.94
C PRO A 10 -10.23 -9.98 -19.98
N ASN A 11 -11.54 -9.97 -19.71
CA ASN A 11 -12.22 -10.85 -18.74
C ASN A 11 -11.88 -10.59 -17.26
N THR A 12 -11.28 -9.45 -16.89
CA THR A 12 -11.19 -9.05 -15.47
C THR A 12 -12.59 -8.80 -14.92
N VAL A 13 -12.92 -9.49 -13.84
CA VAL A 13 -14.16 -9.27 -13.09
C VAL A 13 -14.03 -7.97 -12.32
N ILE A 14 -14.86 -6.98 -12.67
CA ILE A 14 -14.92 -5.69 -11.96
C ILE A 14 -15.99 -5.66 -10.86
N ALA A 15 -16.99 -6.55 -10.95
CA ALA A 15 -17.99 -6.81 -9.93
C ALA A 15 -18.77 -8.10 -10.25
N VAL A 16 -19.43 -8.67 -9.25
CA VAL A 16 -20.32 -9.84 -9.35
C VAL A 16 -21.71 -9.45 -8.86
N GLY A 17 -22.71 -9.62 -9.71
CA GLY A 17 -24.13 -9.43 -9.36
C GLY A 17 -24.76 -10.72 -8.87
N VAL A 18 -25.53 -10.67 -7.77
CA VAL A 18 -26.16 -11.83 -7.13
C VAL A 18 -27.68 -11.65 -7.05
N PRO A 19 -28.52 -12.65 -7.44
CA PRO A 19 -28.13 -13.94 -8.04
C PRO A 19 -27.81 -13.86 -9.53
N HIS A 20 -28.19 -12.77 -10.20
CA HIS A 20 -27.85 -12.51 -11.60
C HIS A 20 -27.67 -11.00 -11.80
N VAL A 21 -26.84 -10.63 -12.78
CA VAL A 21 -26.69 -9.25 -13.22
C VAL A 21 -27.92 -8.88 -14.06
N PRO A 22 -28.60 -7.76 -13.75
CA PRO A 22 -29.74 -7.32 -14.56
C PRO A 22 -29.27 -6.85 -15.94
N SER A 23 -30.11 -7.05 -16.96
CA SER A 23 -29.75 -6.83 -18.38
C SER A 23 -29.47 -5.36 -18.72
N ASP A 24 -30.01 -4.45 -17.93
CA ASP A 24 -29.91 -2.99 -18.05
C ASP A 24 -28.80 -2.40 -17.16
N LEU A 25 -27.99 -3.22 -16.46
CA LEU A 25 -26.95 -2.73 -15.53
C LEU A 25 -26.03 -1.66 -16.15
N LEU A 26 -25.68 -1.81 -17.43
CA LEU A 26 -24.79 -0.88 -18.13
C LEU A 26 -25.37 0.54 -18.22
N GLU A 27 -26.70 0.71 -18.16
CA GLU A 27 -27.36 2.01 -18.16
C GLU A 27 -27.15 2.77 -16.83
N TYR A 28 -26.82 2.03 -15.77
CA TYR A 28 -26.59 2.57 -14.43
C TYR A 28 -25.09 2.73 -14.08
N LEU A 29 -24.19 2.41 -15.00
CA LEU A 29 -22.75 2.49 -14.79
C LEU A 29 -22.14 3.65 -15.58
N THR A 30 -21.25 4.41 -14.92
CA THR A 30 -20.37 5.36 -15.60
C THR A 30 -18.99 4.72 -15.78
N LEU A 31 -18.56 4.54 -17.03
CA LEU A 31 -17.27 3.94 -17.35
C LEU A 31 -16.31 5.01 -17.86
N GLY A 32 -15.17 5.15 -17.19
CA GLY A 32 -14.04 5.96 -17.65
C GLY A 32 -13.14 5.21 -18.61
N ARG A 33 -12.34 5.94 -19.40
CA ARG A 33 -11.29 5.34 -20.26
C ARG A 33 -10.09 4.87 -19.44
N GLU A 34 -9.84 5.52 -18.32
CA GLU A 34 -8.70 5.27 -17.43
C GLU A 34 -9.16 5.37 -15.97
N ARG A 35 -8.40 4.76 -15.05
CA ARG A 35 -8.59 4.96 -13.61
C ARG A 35 -8.22 6.40 -13.27
N ILE A 36 -9.02 7.06 -12.45
CA ILE A 36 -8.77 8.44 -12.00
C ILE A 36 -8.56 8.45 -10.49
N THR A 37 -7.62 9.29 -10.03
CA THR A 37 -7.24 9.41 -8.61
C THR A 37 -8.42 9.70 -7.69
N ASP A 38 -9.39 10.50 -8.14
CA ASP A 38 -10.58 10.85 -7.34
C ASP A 38 -11.49 9.64 -7.06
N GLN A 39 -11.39 8.59 -7.87
CA GLN A 39 -12.20 7.37 -7.76
C GLN A 39 -11.37 6.15 -7.33
N ASP A 40 -10.04 6.27 -7.32
CA ASP A 40 -9.11 5.20 -7.00
C ASP A 40 -7.87 5.75 -6.27
N PRO A 41 -7.89 5.81 -4.93
CA PRO A 41 -6.74 6.25 -4.15
C PRO A 41 -5.54 5.29 -4.30
N GLU A 42 -5.77 4.00 -4.57
CA GLU A 42 -4.70 3.02 -4.79
C GLU A 42 -3.92 3.34 -6.07
N TYR A 43 -4.59 3.86 -7.10
CA TYR A 43 -3.93 4.33 -8.32
C TYR A 43 -2.95 5.48 -8.04
N ALA A 44 -3.32 6.45 -7.19
CA ALA A 44 -2.44 7.55 -6.82
C ALA A 44 -1.21 7.07 -6.04
N ILE A 45 -1.43 6.13 -5.11
CA ILE A 45 -0.35 5.48 -4.36
C ILE A 45 0.59 4.76 -5.32
N ARG A 46 0.06 3.99 -6.28
CA ARG A 46 0.84 3.26 -7.27
C ARG A 46 1.71 4.20 -8.11
N GLN A 47 1.16 5.31 -8.56
CA GLN A 47 1.92 6.33 -9.28
C GLN A 47 3.07 6.89 -8.44
N LEU A 48 2.85 7.17 -7.15
CA LEU A 48 3.91 7.61 -6.24
C LEU A 48 4.97 6.52 -6.01
N SER A 49 4.57 5.25 -5.84
CA SER A 49 5.48 4.12 -5.69
C SER A 49 6.35 3.92 -6.93
N GLU A 50 5.79 4.10 -8.13
CA GLU A 50 6.53 4.07 -9.39
C GLU A 50 7.55 5.22 -9.50
N VAL A 51 7.18 6.43 -9.06
CA VAL A 51 8.10 7.57 -9.01
C VAL A 51 9.23 7.30 -8.01
N ALA A 52 8.91 6.80 -6.82
CA ALA A 52 9.90 6.44 -5.81
C ALA A 52 10.87 5.36 -6.32
N ALA A 53 10.37 4.31 -6.98
CA ALA A 53 11.23 3.28 -7.56
C ALA A 53 12.10 3.82 -8.71
N ARG A 54 11.56 4.71 -9.54
CA ARG A 54 12.32 5.36 -10.63
C ARG A 54 13.42 6.28 -10.09
N ALA A 55 13.18 6.97 -8.99
CA ALA A 55 14.18 7.79 -8.31
C ALA A 55 15.36 6.94 -7.82
N LEU A 56 15.11 5.70 -7.37
CA LEU A 56 16.14 4.75 -6.96
C LEU A 56 16.84 4.02 -8.12
N SER A 57 16.37 4.19 -9.35
CA SER A 57 16.99 3.50 -10.49
C SER A 57 18.45 3.95 -10.69
N PRO A 58 19.34 3.10 -11.23
CA PRO A 58 20.76 3.43 -11.41
C PRO A 58 21.03 4.70 -12.23
N GLY A 59 20.10 5.10 -13.10
CA GLY A 59 20.22 6.30 -13.92
C GLY A 59 19.89 7.61 -13.19
N THR A 60 19.09 7.55 -12.12
CA THR A 60 18.68 8.73 -11.35
C THR A 60 19.42 8.81 -10.02
N ASN A 61 19.39 7.72 -9.23
CA ASN A 61 20.00 7.61 -7.90
C ASN A 61 19.67 8.80 -6.96
N ASP A 62 18.38 9.12 -6.84
CA ASP A 62 17.86 10.19 -5.98
C ASP A 62 17.09 9.60 -4.78
N PRO A 63 17.78 9.27 -3.69
CA PRO A 63 17.15 8.74 -2.48
C PRO A 63 16.29 9.77 -1.74
N VAL A 64 16.51 11.08 -1.93
CA VAL A 64 15.78 12.14 -1.22
C VAL A 64 14.32 12.14 -1.67
N THR A 65 14.08 12.11 -2.98
CA THR A 65 12.72 12.01 -3.52
C THR A 65 11.98 10.79 -2.99
N THR A 66 12.65 9.63 -2.88
CA THR A 66 12.06 8.42 -2.31
C THR A 66 11.71 8.59 -0.83
N MET A 67 12.59 9.17 -0.03
CA MET A 67 12.34 9.43 1.39
C MET A 67 11.15 10.37 1.60
N ASP A 68 11.03 11.42 0.78
CA ASP A 68 9.88 12.33 0.81
C ASP A 68 8.55 11.64 0.45
N ILE A 69 8.58 10.62 -0.42
CA ILE A 69 7.39 9.82 -0.75
C ILE A 69 7.05 8.88 0.40
N LEU A 70 8.06 8.26 1.04
CA LEU A 70 7.86 7.42 2.21
C LEU A 70 7.22 8.20 3.37
N ASP A 71 7.66 9.42 3.63
CA ASP A 71 7.05 10.28 4.66
C ASP A 71 5.57 10.53 4.37
N ARG A 72 5.22 10.84 3.12
CA ARG A 72 3.82 11.02 2.68
C ARG A 72 2.99 9.75 2.82
N PHE A 73 3.57 8.58 2.56
CA PHE A 73 2.90 7.30 2.79
C PHE A 73 2.64 7.06 4.28
N GLY A 74 3.61 7.34 5.14
CA GLY A 74 3.43 7.28 6.58
C GLY A 74 2.30 8.18 7.06
N ASP A 75 2.29 9.44 6.63
CA ASP A 75 1.25 10.42 6.94
C ASP A 75 -0.14 9.96 6.47
N ALA A 76 -0.22 9.41 5.25
CA ALA A 76 -1.46 8.89 4.69
C ALA A 76 -2.02 7.73 5.52
N LEU A 77 -1.18 6.77 5.92
CA LEU A 77 -1.62 5.64 6.75
C LEU A 77 -2.10 6.10 8.13
N CYS A 78 -1.41 7.06 8.75
CA CYS A 78 -1.84 7.66 10.02
C CYS A 78 -3.21 8.35 9.88
N ALA A 79 -3.45 9.07 8.78
CA ALA A 79 -4.72 9.73 8.50
C ALA A 79 -5.87 8.74 8.22
N LEU A 80 -5.56 7.52 7.80
CA LEU A 80 -6.53 6.47 7.49
C LEU A 80 -6.88 5.58 8.71
N GLN A 81 -6.23 5.74 9.86
CA GLN A 81 -6.34 4.78 10.97
C GLN A 81 -7.77 4.62 11.55
N ASP A 82 -8.56 5.69 11.57
CA ASP A 82 -9.98 5.66 12.02
C ASP A 82 -10.98 5.53 10.85
N ARG A 83 -10.51 5.35 9.61
CA ARG A 83 -11.39 5.26 8.43
C ARG A 83 -11.90 3.83 8.27
N TRP A 84 -13.18 3.72 7.91
CA TRP A 84 -13.77 2.44 7.55
C TRP A 84 -13.34 2.01 6.15
N TRP A 85 -12.86 0.77 6.03
CA TRP A 85 -12.54 0.14 4.76
C TRP A 85 -13.80 -0.47 4.14
N PRO A 86 -14.10 -0.19 2.86
CA PRO A 86 -15.30 -0.71 2.23
C PRO A 86 -15.22 -2.22 2.08
N SER A 87 -16.24 -2.95 2.54
CA SER A 87 -16.34 -4.41 2.41
C SER A 87 -16.46 -4.89 0.96
N GLY A 88 -16.88 -3.99 0.05
CA GLY A 88 -17.20 -4.33 -1.33
C GLY A 88 -18.52 -5.09 -1.49
N VAL A 89 -19.22 -5.37 -0.39
CA VAL A 89 -20.50 -6.09 -0.37
C VAL A 89 -21.63 -5.09 -0.21
N HIS A 90 -22.56 -5.09 -1.16
CA HIS A 90 -23.73 -4.24 -1.15
C HIS A 90 -25.01 -5.10 -1.12
N ALA A 91 -25.86 -4.86 -0.14
CA ALA A 91 -27.14 -5.52 0.05
C ALA A 91 -28.31 -4.58 -0.25
N ASP A 92 -29.47 -5.15 -0.56
CA ASP A 92 -30.73 -4.41 -0.67
C ASP A 92 -31.36 -4.14 0.72
N GLU A 93 -32.53 -3.49 0.73
CA GLU A 93 -33.29 -3.16 1.95
C GLU A 93 -33.73 -4.38 2.77
N SER A 94 -33.63 -5.59 2.20
CA SER A 94 -33.95 -6.86 2.87
C SER A 94 -32.70 -7.64 3.28
N ASP A 95 -31.54 -6.99 3.37
CA ASP A 95 -30.22 -7.57 3.69
C ASP A 95 -29.76 -8.67 2.72
N LYS A 96 -30.30 -8.70 1.49
CA LYS A 96 -29.84 -9.66 0.47
C LYS A 96 -28.70 -9.05 -0.33
N VAL A 97 -27.56 -9.73 -0.37
CA VAL A 97 -26.40 -9.34 -1.19
C VAL A 97 -26.81 -9.27 -2.66
N ARG A 98 -26.55 -8.12 -3.29
CA ARG A 98 -26.85 -7.85 -4.71
C ARG A 98 -25.60 -7.61 -5.54
N LEU A 99 -24.56 -7.02 -4.94
CA LEU A 99 -23.34 -6.65 -5.64
C LEU A 99 -22.14 -6.92 -4.73
N VAL A 100 -21.15 -7.63 -5.28
CA VAL A 100 -19.83 -7.79 -4.67
C VAL A 100 -18.81 -7.20 -5.64
N ARG A 101 -18.03 -6.23 -5.19
CA ARG A 101 -16.96 -5.63 -5.99
C ARG A 101 -15.62 -5.74 -5.27
N PRO A 102 -14.49 -5.80 -6.00
CA PRO A 102 -13.18 -5.66 -5.39
C PRO A 102 -13.08 -4.33 -4.62
N THR A 103 -12.47 -4.39 -3.45
CA THR A 103 -12.11 -3.22 -2.64
C THR A 103 -10.67 -3.34 -2.19
N VAL A 104 -10.13 -2.22 -1.72
CA VAL A 104 -8.83 -2.16 -1.07
C VAL A 104 -9.04 -2.14 0.43
N ASP A 105 -8.17 -2.84 1.13
CA ASP A 105 -8.02 -2.80 2.57
C ASP A 105 -6.65 -2.20 2.93
N PHE A 106 -6.37 -2.16 4.24
CA PHE A 106 -5.12 -1.63 4.74
C PHE A 106 -3.90 -2.38 4.19
N ASP A 107 -3.98 -3.71 4.06
CA ASP A 107 -2.91 -4.55 3.53
C ASP A 107 -2.60 -4.21 2.08
N GLY A 108 -3.61 -4.20 1.21
CA GLY A 108 -3.44 -3.84 -0.20
C GLY A 108 -2.86 -2.43 -0.39
N VAL A 109 -3.26 -1.47 0.45
CA VAL A 109 -2.72 -0.11 0.44
C VAL A 109 -1.25 -0.08 0.88
N ALA A 110 -0.92 -0.69 2.02
CA ALA A 110 0.45 -0.75 2.53
C ALA A 110 1.39 -1.49 1.56
N HIS A 111 0.91 -2.59 0.97
CA HIS A 111 1.63 -3.33 -0.04
C HIS A 111 1.97 -2.45 -1.25
N THR A 112 0.97 -1.73 -1.77
CA THR A 112 1.17 -0.83 -2.91
C THR A 112 2.15 0.31 -2.58
N MET A 113 2.13 0.82 -1.35
CA MET A 113 3.05 1.87 -0.89
C MET A 113 4.51 1.38 -0.81
N PHE A 114 4.75 0.23 -0.17
CA PHE A 114 6.10 -0.08 0.29
C PHE A 114 6.84 -1.11 -0.55
N GLU A 115 6.14 -1.96 -1.31
CA GLU A 115 6.76 -3.15 -1.91
C GLU A 115 7.84 -2.79 -2.94
N MET A 116 7.53 -1.91 -3.89
CA MET A 116 8.52 -1.47 -4.88
C MET A 116 9.67 -0.69 -4.23
N VAL A 117 9.37 0.18 -3.26
CA VAL A 117 10.40 1.00 -2.60
C VAL A 117 11.38 0.12 -1.83
N ARG A 118 10.86 -0.89 -1.12
CA ARG A 118 11.65 -1.89 -0.39
C ARG A 118 12.60 -2.65 -1.31
N GLN A 119 12.08 -3.17 -2.43
CA GLN A 119 12.85 -3.98 -3.38
C GLN A 119 13.99 -3.15 -4.04
N TYR A 120 13.66 -1.97 -4.57
CA TYR A 120 14.62 -1.10 -5.25
C TYR A 120 15.57 -0.38 -4.28
N GLY A 121 15.14 -0.15 -3.03
CA GLY A 121 15.91 0.54 -1.99
C GLY A 121 16.81 -0.34 -1.15
N SER A 122 16.76 -1.67 -1.33
CA SER A 122 17.45 -2.66 -0.49
C SER A 122 18.97 -2.44 -0.39
N SER A 123 19.62 -2.00 -1.47
CA SER A 123 21.06 -1.69 -1.46
C SER A 123 21.41 -0.28 -1.00
N SER A 124 20.42 0.54 -0.63
CA SER A 124 20.59 1.90 -0.12
C SER A 124 20.32 1.92 1.39
N PRO A 125 21.36 2.04 2.24
CA PRO A 125 21.19 2.13 3.69
C PRO A 125 20.26 3.26 4.11
N GLU A 126 20.37 4.44 3.49
CA GLU A 126 19.61 5.62 3.87
C GLU A 126 18.11 5.41 3.62
N VAL A 127 17.76 4.88 2.45
CA VAL A 127 16.36 4.60 2.07
C VAL A 127 15.76 3.52 2.96
N THR A 128 16.47 2.40 3.18
CA THR A 128 15.94 1.33 4.04
C THR A 128 15.77 1.80 5.48
N LEU A 129 16.75 2.53 6.03
CA LEU A 129 16.65 3.05 7.39
C LEU A 129 15.50 4.05 7.54
N HIS A 130 15.25 4.85 6.50
CA HIS A 130 14.13 5.78 6.48
C HIS A 130 12.79 5.06 6.36
N LEU A 131 12.68 4.03 5.52
CA LEU A 131 11.50 3.16 5.45
C LEU A 131 11.18 2.55 6.82
N LEU A 132 12.16 1.97 7.50
CA LEU A 132 11.96 1.41 8.85
C LEU A 132 11.54 2.48 9.87
N LYS A 133 12.10 3.69 9.77
CA LYS A 133 11.71 4.83 10.62
C LYS A 133 10.25 5.24 10.37
N VAL A 134 9.83 5.36 9.11
CA VAL A 134 8.45 5.68 8.74
C VAL A 134 7.50 4.62 9.29
N LEU A 135 7.77 3.33 9.04
CA LEU A 135 6.95 2.22 9.55
C LEU A 135 6.88 2.22 11.09
N GLN A 136 7.99 2.51 11.76
CA GLN A 136 8.03 2.66 13.22
C GLN A 136 7.13 3.79 13.71
N ILE A 137 7.18 4.96 13.07
CA ILE A 137 6.37 6.13 13.45
C ILE A 137 4.89 5.83 13.17
N THR A 138 4.56 5.31 11.99
CA THR A 138 3.19 4.95 11.63
C THR A 138 2.58 3.97 12.62
N ALA A 139 3.35 2.98 13.10
CA ALA A 139 2.89 2.04 14.12
C ALA A 139 2.41 2.71 15.41
N THR A 140 2.92 3.90 15.76
CA THR A 140 2.46 4.64 16.95
C THR A 140 1.09 5.30 16.79
N CYS A 141 0.60 5.41 15.55
CA CYS A 141 -0.71 5.99 15.25
C CYS A 141 -1.80 4.94 15.02
N LEU A 142 -1.43 3.68 14.78
CA LEU A 142 -2.36 2.60 14.49
C LEU A 142 -2.87 1.94 15.77
N ARG A 143 -4.15 1.57 15.76
CA ARG A 143 -4.83 0.90 16.89
C ARG A 143 -5.24 -0.54 16.60
N SER A 144 -5.28 -0.93 15.32
CA SER A 144 -5.66 -2.28 14.90
C SER A 144 -4.45 -3.21 14.92
N GLU A 145 -4.58 -4.36 15.59
CA GLU A 145 -3.55 -5.41 15.55
C GLU A 145 -3.36 -5.94 14.13
N GLU A 146 -4.42 -6.00 13.32
CA GLU A 146 -4.33 -6.43 11.92
C GLU A 146 -3.43 -5.46 11.12
N SER A 147 -3.62 -4.15 11.28
CA SER A 147 -2.78 -3.14 10.63
C SER A 147 -1.35 -3.15 11.15
N LEU A 148 -1.14 -3.37 12.46
CA LEU A 148 0.19 -3.51 13.04
C LEU A 148 0.91 -4.76 12.52
N GLN A 149 0.18 -5.87 12.33
CA GLN A 149 0.69 -7.09 11.74
C GLN A 149 1.15 -6.88 10.29
N VAL A 150 0.37 -6.15 9.47
CA VAL A 150 0.78 -5.76 8.11
C VAL A 150 2.08 -4.94 8.14
N LEU A 151 2.21 -3.94 9.01
CA LEU A 151 3.45 -3.16 9.12
C LEU A 151 4.65 -4.03 9.56
N ARG A 152 4.40 -4.99 10.45
CA ARG A 152 5.41 -5.94 10.94
C ARG A 152 6.00 -6.77 9.80
N GLU A 153 5.15 -7.24 8.89
CA GLU A 153 5.56 -7.98 7.70
C GLU A 153 6.43 -7.13 6.77
N HIS A 154 6.04 -5.86 6.54
CA HIS A 154 6.87 -4.93 5.77
C HIS A 154 8.22 -4.62 6.42
N VAL A 155 8.27 -4.46 7.75
CA VAL A 155 9.52 -4.25 8.50
C VAL A 155 10.43 -5.46 8.37
N GLN A 156 9.90 -6.67 8.50
CA GLN A 156 10.66 -7.92 8.35
C GLN A 156 11.19 -8.10 6.93
N ALA A 157 10.36 -7.85 5.92
CA ALA A 157 10.76 -7.95 4.52
C ALA A 157 11.82 -6.90 4.15
N ALA A 158 11.72 -5.67 4.67
CA ALA A 158 12.71 -4.62 4.43
C ALA A 158 14.05 -4.93 5.09
N TYR A 159 14.01 -5.43 6.33
CA TYR A 159 15.22 -5.89 7.02
C TYR A 159 15.90 -7.04 6.27
N HIS A 160 15.14 -8.05 5.83
CA HIS A 160 15.69 -9.21 5.14
C HIS A 160 16.44 -8.82 3.85
N ASP A 161 15.80 -8.02 3.01
CA ASP A 161 16.39 -7.60 1.73
C ASP A 161 17.63 -6.74 1.93
N ALA A 162 17.59 -5.76 2.83
CA ALA A 162 18.74 -4.90 3.09
C ALA A 162 19.87 -5.64 3.80
N HIS A 163 19.57 -6.54 4.74
CA HIS A 163 20.60 -7.35 5.39
C HIS A 163 21.33 -8.26 4.38
N LYS A 164 20.64 -8.71 3.33
CA LYS A 164 21.25 -9.46 2.22
C LYS A 164 22.09 -8.58 1.29
N ALA A 165 21.67 -7.34 1.05
CA ALA A 165 22.32 -6.44 0.09
C ALA A 165 23.49 -5.63 0.67
N LEU A 166 23.44 -5.29 1.96
CA LEU A 166 24.44 -4.44 2.60
C LEU A 166 25.62 -5.25 3.14
N THR A 167 26.83 -4.70 2.98
CA THR A 167 28.08 -5.34 3.41
C THR A 167 28.85 -4.55 4.45
N ASN A 168 28.56 -3.26 4.61
CA ASN A 168 29.25 -2.40 5.57
C ASN A 168 28.78 -2.71 7.01
N PRO A 169 29.68 -3.10 7.94
CA PRO A 169 29.31 -3.42 9.32
C PRO A 169 28.61 -2.27 10.06
N ARG A 170 28.98 -1.02 9.75
CA ARG A 170 28.35 0.16 10.37
C ARG A 170 26.88 0.28 9.97
N ASP A 171 26.57 0.01 8.71
CA ASP A 171 25.21 0.12 8.19
C ASP A 171 24.35 -1.07 8.63
N LEU A 172 24.92 -2.28 8.67
CA LEU A 172 24.28 -3.47 9.23
C LEU A 172 23.88 -3.24 10.70
N HIS A 173 24.78 -2.70 11.52
CA HIS A 173 24.46 -2.40 12.92
C HIS A 173 23.35 -1.34 13.06
N ARG A 174 23.33 -0.33 12.19
CA ARG A 174 22.23 0.67 12.16
C ARG A 174 20.91 0.02 11.75
N LEU A 175 20.95 -0.87 10.77
CA LEU A 175 19.80 -1.60 10.25
C LEU A 175 19.18 -2.49 11.33
N GLU A 176 19.99 -3.31 12.02
CA GLU A 176 19.55 -4.13 13.15
C GLU A 176 18.87 -3.30 14.25
N ARG A 177 19.50 -2.18 14.62
CA ARG A 177 18.93 -1.29 15.65
C ARG A 177 17.60 -0.68 15.22
N ALA A 178 17.47 -0.26 13.96
CA ALA A 178 16.23 0.29 13.41
C ALA A 178 15.14 -0.79 13.33
N TYR A 179 15.47 -1.99 12.87
CA TYR A 179 14.56 -3.13 12.81
C TYR A 179 13.96 -3.47 14.18
N HIS A 180 14.81 -3.63 15.20
CA HIS A 180 14.32 -3.89 16.56
C HIS A 180 13.55 -2.70 17.15
N GLY A 181 13.91 -1.46 16.77
CA GLY A 181 13.15 -0.26 17.13
C GLY A 181 11.72 -0.28 16.59
N ALA A 182 11.57 -0.62 15.32
CA ALA A 182 10.28 -0.70 14.64
C ALA A 182 9.40 -1.81 15.22
N LEU A 183 9.95 -3.02 15.44
CA LEU A 183 9.19 -4.13 16.04
C LEU A 183 8.68 -3.79 17.45
N ARG A 184 9.53 -3.20 18.29
CA ARG A 184 9.10 -2.77 19.64
C ARG A 184 7.97 -1.75 19.60
N ALA A 185 8.01 -0.80 18.67
CA ALA A 185 6.94 0.19 18.55
C ALA A 185 5.58 -0.47 18.26
N MET A 186 5.57 -1.52 17.44
CA MET A 186 4.37 -2.29 17.11
C MET A 186 3.86 -3.15 18.28
N GLU A 187 4.73 -3.59 19.19
CA GLU A 187 4.32 -4.26 20.43
C GLU A 187 3.73 -3.27 21.44
N THR A 188 4.23 -2.04 21.48
CA THR A 188 3.80 -0.99 22.43
C THR A 188 2.62 -0.16 21.94
N GLY A 189 2.30 -0.21 20.63
CA GLY A 189 1.24 0.60 20.00
C GLY A 189 -0.18 0.18 20.35
N LEU A 190 -0.37 -0.98 20.99
CA LEU A 190 -1.64 -1.38 21.56
C LEU A 190 -1.93 -0.51 22.80
N PRO A 191 -3.01 0.29 22.83
CA PRO A 191 -3.46 0.87 24.09
C PRO A 191 -3.78 -0.27 25.06
N LYS A 192 -3.25 -0.16 26.29
CA LYS A 192 -3.70 -0.97 27.43
C LYS A 192 -5.14 -0.68 27.78
#